data_AF-A0A8T2LJV7-F1
#
_entry.id   AF-A0A8T2LJV7-F1
#
_cell.length_a   1.000
_cell.length_b   1.000
_cell.length_c   1.000
_cell.angle_alpha   90.00
_cell.angle_beta   90.00
_cell.angle_gamma   90.00
#
_symmetry.space_group_name_H-M   'P 1'
#
loop_
_entity.id
_entity.type
_entity.pdbx_description
1 polymer ?
#
loop_
_entity_poly.entity_id
_entity_poly.type
_entity_poly.pdbx_seq_one_letter_code
_entity_poly.pdbx_strand_id
1 'polypeptide(L)'
;MESSSEDSDEESDYTDYSDVDYIPGTDQSSSDESKRSLEVQPIAKKPLLVQRFPMLSSKQDNTEHAQNLTANSSTIHVLPPSNLKAQRVYDKRNYCVFCFKPSSKIARHLETVHRNEVEVAQAVQYPKGSKARRTKLNILRNRGNFVHNAEVVRKGTGQLVACYRPREQRDAKDFIHCIHCQGLYSKRTLWRHMKNCPKKTQDSADSQVSRKRVRSLCALANPVGRDISEGLKRVLSQMTYDDVYRSVQNDKCILQFGEHMFNRHGSDVNKHDYIRQKMREVGRLLLEAQKLTPLKTMEDFIIPANFSHVVSAVKMVAGFNPEKNTYRIPSLALKLGHSLQKICSIVESNAMICGNQTMAEQAKNFRIIHQARWNEFVSAGAITTLKEAKWNVPQILPFTEDVKLLNAYLEKKQDEYERELRIIPTADNYGSL
;
A
#
# COMPACT_ATOMS: atom_id res chain seq x y z
N MET A 1 23.05 -26.34 22.86
CA MET A 1 22.34 -27.26 21.96
C MET A 1 20.86 -27.08 22.25
N GLU A 2 20.20 -26.18 21.51
CA GLU A 2 18.74 -26.01 21.58
C GLU A 2 18.24 -26.01 20.14
N SER A 3 17.48 -27.05 19.82
CA SER A 3 16.97 -27.35 18.49
C SER A 3 15.83 -26.41 18.15
N SER A 4 16.03 -25.66 17.06
CA SER A 4 14.97 -24.91 16.38
C SER A 4 14.17 -25.88 15.52
N SER A 5 12.93 -26.15 15.89
CA SER A 5 11.96 -26.87 15.06
C SER A 5 11.34 -25.89 14.06
N GLU A 6 11.83 -25.90 12.82
CA GLU A 6 11.20 -25.25 11.67
C GLU A 6 10.04 -26.14 11.19
N ASP A 7 8.80 -25.65 11.35
CA ASP A 7 7.61 -26.23 10.72
C ASP A 7 7.66 -25.98 9.21
N SER A 8 7.91 -27.04 8.45
CA SER A 8 7.89 -27.09 6.99
C SER A 8 6.54 -27.57 6.47
N ASP A 9 5.54 -26.68 6.44
CA ASP A 9 4.29 -26.94 5.73
C ASP A 9 4.47 -26.73 4.21
N GLU A 10 4.82 -27.81 3.51
CA GLU A 10 4.76 -27.90 2.06
C GLU A 10 3.31 -27.92 1.56
N GLU A 11 2.72 -26.74 1.38
CA GLU A 11 1.40 -26.60 0.78
C GLU A 11 1.49 -26.69 -0.76
N SER A 12 1.22 -27.88 -1.31
CA SER A 12 1.16 -28.13 -2.75
C SER A 12 0.00 -27.36 -3.41
N ASP A 13 0.35 -26.49 -4.36
CA ASP A 13 -0.54 -25.62 -5.13
C ASP A 13 -1.08 -26.43 -6.32
N TYR A 14 -2.21 -27.12 -6.12
CA TYR A 14 -2.86 -27.93 -7.15
C TYR A 14 -3.39 -27.00 -8.26
N THR A 15 -2.71 -26.99 -9.39
CA THR A 15 -3.12 -26.21 -10.56
C THR A 15 -4.38 -26.81 -11.17
N ASP A 16 -5.51 -26.07 -11.13
CA ASP A 16 -6.70 -26.42 -11.90
C ASP A 16 -6.55 -26.01 -13.37
N TYR A 17 -5.91 -26.89 -14.16
CA TYR A 17 -5.84 -26.81 -15.62
C TYR A 17 -6.92 -27.70 -16.25
N SER A 18 -8.20 -27.37 -16.08
CA SER A 18 -9.30 -28.05 -16.79
C SER A 18 -10.24 -27.06 -17.48
N ASP A 19 -9.76 -26.48 -18.58
CA ASP A 19 -10.63 -25.86 -19.60
C ASP A 19 -10.14 -26.17 -21.01
N VAL A 20 -9.67 -27.41 -21.20
CA VAL A 20 -9.35 -27.99 -22.50
C VAL A 20 -10.15 -29.27 -22.67
N ASP A 21 -10.65 -29.46 -23.89
CA ASP A 21 -11.26 -30.68 -24.44
C ASP A 21 -12.78 -30.82 -24.31
N TYR A 22 -13.49 -30.11 -25.19
CA TYR A 22 -14.74 -30.60 -25.78
C TYR A 22 -14.78 -30.21 -27.27
N ILE A 23 -14.71 -31.20 -28.16
CA ILE A 23 -14.80 -31.08 -29.62
C ILE A 23 -15.94 -32.00 -30.08
N PRO A 24 -17.03 -31.48 -30.69
CA PRO A 24 -17.88 -32.29 -31.55
C PRO A 24 -17.26 -32.37 -32.95
N GLY A 25 -17.16 -33.59 -33.48
CA GLY A 25 -16.58 -33.85 -34.80
C GLY A 25 -17.47 -33.40 -35.96
N THR A 26 -16.83 -32.95 -37.03
CA THR A 26 -17.39 -32.93 -38.38
C THR A 26 -16.27 -33.17 -39.37
N ASP A 27 -16.45 -34.23 -40.16
CA ASP A 27 -15.65 -34.60 -41.31
C ASP A 27 -15.80 -33.62 -42.48
N GLN A 28 -14.86 -33.75 -43.42
CA GLN A 28 -14.82 -33.31 -44.82
C GLN A 28 -13.89 -32.14 -45.20
N SER A 29 -12.73 -32.57 -45.70
CA SER A 29 -12.11 -32.32 -47.01
C SER A 29 -11.71 -30.92 -47.50
N SER A 30 -10.42 -30.88 -47.88
CA SER A 30 -9.86 -30.40 -49.17
C SER A 30 -9.21 -29.01 -49.21
N SER A 31 -7.91 -29.03 -49.55
CA SER A 31 -7.09 -28.13 -50.40
C SER A 31 -7.12 -26.61 -50.09
N ASP A 32 -6.07 -25.81 -50.16
CA ASP A 32 -4.83 -25.84 -50.94
C ASP A 32 -3.89 -24.70 -50.45
N GLU A 33 -2.62 -24.75 -50.84
CA GLU A 33 -1.58 -23.78 -50.50
C GLU A 33 -1.80 -22.38 -51.11
N SER A 34 -1.31 -21.33 -50.43
CA SER A 34 -0.41 -20.32 -51.03
C SER A 34 0.09 -19.28 -50.03
N LYS A 35 1.42 -19.14 -49.98
CA LYS A 35 2.20 -18.10 -49.29
C LYS A 35 2.05 -16.76 -50.01
N ARG A 36 1.90 -15.64 -49.27
CA ARG A 36 2.41 -14.35 -49.75
C ARG A 36 2.81 -13.41 -48.62
N SER A 37 3.94 -12.76 -48.89
CA SER A 37 4.81 -12.00 -48.02
C SER A 37 4.29 -10.61 -47.64
N LEU A 38 4.88 -10.10 -46.56
CA LEU A 38 4.70 -8.80 -45.90
C LEU A 38 5.07 -7.60 -46.79
N GLU A 39 4.33 -6.51 -46.66
CA GLU A 39 4.86 -5.14 -46.77
C GLU A 39 4.24 -4.25 -45.68
N VAL A 40 5.11 -3.54 -44.97
CA VAL A 40 4.81 -2.61 -43.87
C VAL A 40 5.06 -1.19 -44.38
N GLN A 41 4.11 -0.27 -44.14
CA GLN A 41 4.39 1.16 -44.15
C GLN A 41 3.64 1.90 -43.01
N PRO A 42 4.18 3.04 -42.53
CA PRO A 42 4.02 3.50 -41.15
C PRO A 42 2.88 4.51 -40.98
N ILE A 43 2.18 4.49 -39.83
CA ILE A 43 1.19 5.52 -39.47
C ILE A 43 1.51 6.14 -38.11
N ALA A 44 1.47 7.47 -38.11
CA ALA A 44 1.89 8.42 -37.09
C ALA A 44 1.17 8.27 -35.73
N LYS A 45 1.90 8.61 -34.66
CA LYS A 45 1.44 8.65 -33.27
C LYS A 45 0.45 9.80 -33.06
N LYS A 46 -0.74 9.52 -32.53
CA LYS A 46 -1.62 10.50 -31.86
C LYS A 46 -1.72 10.21 -30.35
N PRO A 47 -1.93 11.23 -29.49
CA PRO A 47 -1.81 11.12 -28.05
C PRO A 47 -2.98 10.35 -27.41
N LEU A 48 -2.70 9.60 -26.34
CA LEU A 48 -3.67 8.81 -25.57
C LEU A 48 -4.55 9.73 -24.72
N LEU A 49 -5.87 9.66 -24.95
CA LEU A 49 -6.90 10.40 -24.23
C LEU A 49 -7.30 9.62 -22.97
N VAL A 50 -7.23 10.29 -21.81
CA VAL A 50 -7.63 9.79 -20.49
C VAL A 50 -9.12 9.46 -20.49
N GLN A 51 -9.50 8.18 -20.45
CA GLN A 51 -10.91 7.78 -20.34
C GLN A 51 -11.39 7.89 -18.89
N ARG A 52 -12.30 8.85 -18.65
CA ARG A 52 -13.18 8.90 -17.47
C ARG A 52 -14.20 7.76 -17.54
N PHE A 53 -14.46 7.10 -16.42
CA PHE A 53 -15.40 6.00 -16.29
C PHE A 53 -16.86 6.50 -16.22
N PRO A 54 -17.81 5.93 -16.99
CA PRO A 54 -19.23 6.27 -16.87
C PRO A 54 -19.90 5.56 -15.69
N MET A 55 -20.80 6.28 -15.00
CA MET A 55 -21.71 5.77 -13.98
C MET A 55 -22.80 4.91 -14.63
N LEU A 56 -23.02 3.68 -14.15
CA LEU A 56 -24.13 2.84 -14.59
C LEU A 56 -25.40 3.12 -13.78
N SER A 57 -26.47 3.45 -14.51
CA SER A 57 -27.84 3.50 -14.03
C SER A 57 -28.37 2.08 -13.80
N SER A 58 -29.06 1.88 -12.67
CA SER A 58 -29.56 0.58 -12.23
C SER A 58 -30.82 0.18 -13.00
N LYS A 59 -30.79 -0.99 -13.65
CA LYS A 59 -32.01 -1.73 -14.00
C LYS A 59 -31.95 -3.09 -13.28
N GLN A 60 -32.96 -3.33 -12.46
CA GLN A 60 -33.18 -4.57 -11.72
C GLN A 60 -33.67 -5.64 -12.70
N ASP A 61 -33.04 -6.80 -12.68
CA ASP A 61 -33.65 -8.04 -13.16
C ASP A 61 -33.53 -9.08 -12.05
N ASN A 62 -34.70 -9.56 -11.62
CA ASN A 62 -34.88 -10.55 -10.58
C ASN A 62 -34.45 -11.93 -11.07
N THR A 63 -33.67 -12.64 -10.26
CA THR A 63 -33.72 -14.11 -10.20
C THR A 63 -33.35 -14.54 -8.79
N GLU A 64 -34.36 -15.01 -8.08
CA GLU A 64 -34.29 -15.54 -6.72
C GLU A 64 -33.53 -16.87 -6.73
N HIS A 65 -32.59 -17.03 -5.78
CA HIS A 65 -32.42 -18.24 -4.98
C HIS A 65 -31.68 -17.81 -3.70
N ALA A 66 -32.47 -17.53 -2.67
CA ALA A 66 -31.99 -17.15 -1.35
C ALA A 66 -31.58 -18.41 -0.57
N GLN A 67 -30.39 -18.39 0.00
CA GLN A 67 -30.09 -19.12 1.23
C GLN A 67 -29.72 -18.10 2.30
N ASN A 68 -30.55 -18.07 3.34
CA ASN A 68 -30.47 -17.18 4.48
C ASN A 68 -29.21 -17.46 5.32
N LEU A 69 -28.41 -16.42 5.55
CA LEU A 69 -27.73 -16.21 6.83
C LEU A 69 -27.95 -14.74 7.24
N THR A 70 -28.74 -14.57 8.28
CA THR A 70 -28.95 -13.31 9.00
C THR A 70 -27.74 -12.98 9.88
N ALA A 71 -27.11 -11.83 9.65
CA ALA A 71 -26.67 -10.87 10.67
C ALA A 71 -25.90 -9.72 10.00
N ASN A 72 -26.24 -8.48 10.37
CA ASN A 72 -25.59 -7.23 9.96
C ASN A 72 -24.08 -7.24 10.28
N SER A 73 -23.27 -7.70 9.32
CA SER A 73 -21.83 -7.50 9.34
C SER A 73 -21.38 -7.13 7.94
N SER A 74 -21.12 -5.84 7.75
CA SER A 74 -20.65 -5.25 6.49
C SER A 74 -19.25 -5.79 6.17
N THR A 75 -19.19 -7.01 5.63
CA THR A 75 -17.94 -7.72 5.49
C THR A 75 -17.69 -8.16 4.06
N ILE A 76 -16.45 -7.99 3.64
CA ILE A 76 -15.98 -8.32 2.31
C ILE A 76 -15.02 -9.52 2.44
N HIS A 77 -15.27 -10.56 1.66
CA HIS A 77 -14.50 -11.81 1.75
C HIS A 77 -14.16 -12.38 0.38
N VAL A 78 -13.21 -13.31 0.38
CA VAL A 78 -12.96 -14.24 -0.74
C VAL A 78 -13.36 -15.64 -0.27
N LEU A 79 -14.31 -16.25 -0.97
CA LEU A 79 -14.81 -17.59 -0.64
C LEU A 79 -13.91 -18.71 -1.20
N PRO A 80 -13.82 -19.85 -0.49
CA PRO A 80 -13.16 -21.04 -1.00
C PRO A 80 -14.01 -21.70 -2.12
N PRO A 81 -13.48 -22.72 -2.81
CA PRO A 81 -14.27 -23.57 -3.69
C PRO A 81 -15.35 -24.34 -2.90
N SER A 82 -16.56 -24.44 -3.44
CA SER A 82 -17.67 -25.19 -2.83
C SER A 82 -17.56 -26.72 -3.02
N ASN A 83 -16.35 -27.28 -3.05
CA ASN A 83 -16.14 -28.69 -3.35
C ASN A 83 -16.68 -29.56 -2.20
N LEU A 84 -17.72 -30.34 -2.47
CA LEU A 84 -18.10 -31.48 -1.63
C LEU A 84 -17.16 -32.66 -1.95
N LYS A 85 -16.85 -33.49 -0.95
CA LYS A 85 -15.78 -34.52 -0.94
C LYS A 85 -15.75 -35.53 -2.12
N ALA A 86 -16.67 -35.46 -3.09
CA ALA A 86 -16.72 -36.36 -4.25
C ALA A 86 -16.91 -35.66 -5.63
N GLN A 87 -17.17 -34.35 -5.72
CA GLN A 87 -17.43 -33.71 -7.02
C GLN A 87 -16.95 -32.26 -7.05
N ARG A 88 -16.19 -31.90 -8.10
CA ARG A 88 -15.74 -30.53 -8.34
C ARG A 88 -16.92 -29.67 -8.79
N VAL A 89 -17.19 -28.60 -8.06
CA VAL A 89 -18.23 -27.61 -8.40
C VAL A 89 -17.58 -26.42 -9.12
N TYR A 90 -18.03 -26.12 -10.35
CA TYR A 90 -17.56 -24.97 -11.14
C TYR A 90 -18.39 -23.70 -10.85
N ASP A 91 -18.34 -23.27 -9.61
CA ASP A 91 -19.07 -22.11 -9.04
C ASP A 91 -18.37 -20.77 -9.25
N LYS A 92 -17.10 -20.73 -9.67
CA LYS A 92 -16.37 -19.47 -9.86
C LYS A 92 -16.92 -18.68 -11.05
N ARG A 93 -17.49 -17.50 -10.75
CA ARG A 93 -17.86 -16.50 -11.75
C ARG A 93 -16.76 -15.46 -11.92
N ASN A 94 -16.49 -15.08 -13.17
CA ASN A 94 -15.65 -13.91 -13.50
C ASN A 94 -16.52 -12.87 -14.21
N TYR A 95 -16.14 -11.61 -14.11
CA TYR A 95 -16.91 -10.50 -14.66
C TYR A 95 -16.31 -10.04 -15.99
N CYS A 96 -17.17 -9.79 -16.97
CA CYS A 96 -16.75 -9.24 -18.25
C CYS A 96 -16.37 -7.76 -18.12
N VAL A 97 -15.27 -7.35 -18.75
CA VAL A 97 -14.82 -5.95 -18.72
C VAL A 97 -15.71 -5.02 -19.57
N PHE A 98 -16.41 -5.57 -20.57
CA PHE A 98 -17.19 -4.79 -21.55
C PHE A 98 -18.66 -4.67 -21.15
N CYS A 99 -19.30 -5.79 -20.78
CA CYS A 99 -20.73 -5.79 -20.39
C CYS A 99 -20.97 -5.95 -18.88
N PHE A 100 -19.91 -6.11 -18.07
CA PHE A 100 -19.98 -6.28 -16.61
C PHE A 100 -20.79 -7.48 -16.11
N LYS A 101 -21.25 -8.36 -17.01
CA LYS A 101 -22.01 -9.56 -16.64
C LYS A 101 -21.10 -10.66 -16.08
N PRO A 102 -21.56 -11.42 -15.07
CA PRO A 102 -20.84 -12.58 -14.56
C PRO A 102 -20.92 -13.76 -15.54
N SER A 103 -19.80 -14.46 -15.73
CA SER A 103 -19.69 -15.65 -16.58
C SER A 103 -18.77 -16.69 -15.94
N SER A 104 -19.19 -17.96 -15.98
CA SER A 104 -18.36 -19.11 -15.57
C SER A 104 -17.30 -19.44 -16.62
N LYS A 105 -17.56 -19.13 -17.91
CA LYS A 105 -16.66 -19.39 -19.05
C LYS A 105 -16.34 -18.08 -19.78
N ILE A 106 -15.60 -17.22 -19.09
CA ILE A 106 -15.35 -15.84 -19.53
C ILE A 106 -14.64 -15.74 -20.88
N ALA A 107 -13.70 -16.66 -21.18
CA ALA A 107 -13.01 -16.69 -22.48
C ALA A 107 -13.99 -16.90 -23.63
N ARG A 108 -14.88 -17.90 -23.51
CA ARG A 108 -15.94 -18.16 -24.50
C ARG A 108 -16.89 -16.97 -24.64
N HIS A 109 -17.28 -16.35 -23.52
CA HIS A 109 -18.13 -15.17 -23.52
C HIS A 109 -17.49 -14.01 -24.29
N LEU A 110 -16.21 -13.70 -24.03
CA LEU A 110 -15.48 -12.66 -24.76
C LEU A 110 -15.43 -12.95 -26.26
N GLU A 111 -15.13 -14.19 -26.64
CA GLU A 111 -15.00 -14.59 -28.06
C GLU A 111 -16.32 -14.59 -28.84
N THR A 112 -17.45 -14.85 -28.17
CA THR A 112 -18.77 -14.97 -28.83
C THR A 112 -19.55 -13.67 -28.82
N VAL A 113 -19.54 -12.95 -27.70
CA VAL A 113 -20.33 -11.72 -27.51
C VAL A 113 -19.52 -10.48 -27.86
N HIS A 114 -18.22 -10.47 -27.58
CA HIS A 114 -17.34 -9.30 -27.70
C HIS A 114 -16.23 -9.52 -28.74
N ARG A 115 -16.50 -10.31 -29.79
CA ARG A 115 -15.51 -10.66 -30.83
C ARG A 115 -14.90 -9.43 -31.52
N ASN A 116 -15.69 -8.38 -31.68
CA ASN A 116 -15.32 -7.16 -32.40
C ASN A 116 -14.51 -6.18 -31.55
N GLU A 117 -14.37 -6.42 -30.25
CA GLU A 117 -13.52 -5.60 -29.39
C GLU A 117 -12.05 -5.81 -29.77
N VAL A 118 -11.32 -4.72 -29.97
CA VAL A 118 -9.92 -4.76 -30.48
C VAL A 118 -9.04 -5.69 -29.66
N GLU A 119 -9.12 -5.60 -28.33
CA GLU A 119 -8.31 -6.43 -27.43
C GLU A 119 -8.69 -7.92 -27.47
N VAL A 120 -9.96 -8.24 -27.75
CA VAL A 120 -10.45 -9.61 -27.90
C VAL A 120 -10.01 -10.17 -29.25
N ALA A 121 -10.20 -9.42 -30.33
CA ALA A 121 -9.74 -9.80 -31.67
C ALA A 121 -8.22 -10.09 -31.68
N GLN A 122 -7.43 -9.23 -31.04
CA GLN A 122 -5.99 -9.44 -30.84
C GLN A 122 -5.63 -10.69 -30.03
N ALA A 123 -6.52 -11.18 -29.16
CA ALA A 123 -6.31 -12.43 -28.43
C ALA A 123 -6.66 -13.63 -29.31
N VAL A 124 -7.75 -13.55 -30.08
CA VAL A 124 -8.28 -14.63 -30.93
C VAL A 124 -7.41 -14.90 -32.17
N GLN A 125 -6.63 -13.92 -32.62
CA GLN A 125 -5.61 -14.09 -33.68
C GLN A 125 -4.62 -15.22 -33.37
N TYR A 126 -4.35 -15.51 -32.09
CA TYR A 126 -3.48 -16.60 -31.71
C TYR A 126 -4.24 -17.95 -31.70
N PRO A 127 -3.58 -19.08 -32.03
CA PRO A 127 -4.21 -20.40 -32.00
C PRO A 127 -4.83 -20.71 -30.64
N LYS A 128 -5.94 -21.48 -30.66
CA LYS A 128 -6.55 -22.02 -29.44
C LYS A 128 -5.51 -22.82 -28.65
N GLY A 129 -5.54 -22.73 -27.32
CA GLY A 129 -4.55 -23.39 -26.45
C GLY A 129 -3.20 -22.67 -26.30
N SER A 130 -2.84 -21.74 -27.19
CA SER A 130 -1.55 -21.05 -27.12
C SER A 130 -1.38 -20.21 -25.85
N LYS A 131 -0.13 -20.13 -25.35
CA LYS A 131 0.23 -19.33 -24.18
C LYS A 131 -0.08 -17.83 -24.38
N ALA A 132 0.13 -17.33 -25.59
CA ALA A 132 -0.15 -15.94 -25.95
C ALA A 132 -1.65 -15.62 -25.86
N ARG A 133 -2.52 -16.46 -26.46
CA ARG A 133 -3.98 -16.32 -26.36
C ARG A 133 -4.43 -16.33 -24.91
N ARG A 134 -3.99 -17.33 -24.14
CA ARG A 134 -4.34 -17.49 -22.72
C ARG A 134 -3.95 -16.26 -21.91
N THR A 135 -2.75 -15.73 -22.15
CA THR A 135 -2.25 -14.54 -21.46
C THR A 135 -3.12 -13.32 -21.74
N LYS A 136 -3.43 -13.03 -23.01
CA LYS A 136 -4.27 -11.89 -23.41
C LYS A 136 -5.69 -11.99 -22.83
N LEU A 137 -6.32 -13.16 -22.91
CA LEU A 137 -7.65 -13.38 -22.33
C LEU A 137 -7.65 -13.29 -20.80
N ASN A 138 -6.59 -13.77 -20.13
CA ASN A 138 -6.45 -13.63 -18.68
C ASN A 138 -6.34 -12.17 -18.23
N ILE A 139 -5.67 -11.31 -19.00
CA ILE A 139 -5.61 -9.88 -18.72
C ILE A 139 -7.01 -9.26 -18.79
N LEU A 140 -7.78 -9.55 -19.84
CA LEU A 140 -9.16 -9.08 -19.97
C LEU A 140 -10.06 -9.53 -18.81
N ARG A 141 -9.95 -10.82 -18.43
CA ARG A 141 -10.64 -11.36 -17.25
C ARG A 141 -10.25 -10.62 -15.98
N ASN A 142 -8.96 -10.40 -15.76
CA ASN A 142 -8.48 -9.72 -14.56
C ASN A 142 -9.00 -8.27 -14.49
N ARG A 143 -9.05 -7.56 -15.64
CA ARG A 143 -9.63 -6.20 -15.73
C ARG A 143 -11.11 -6.19 -15.35
N GLY A 144 -11.91 -7.11 -15.89
CA GLY A 144 -13.33 -7.19 -15.55
C GLY A 144 -13.56 -7.52 -14.07
N ASN A 145 -12.79 -8.47 -13.52
CA ASN A 145 -12.81 -8.78 -12.08
C ASN A 145 -12.33 -7.60 -11.23
N PHE A 146 -11.38 -6.79 -11.70
CA PHE A 146 -10.90 -5.60 -11.01
C PHE A 146 -12.02 -4.57 -10.86
N VAL A 147 -12.80 -4.33 -11.92
CA VAL A 147 -13.96 -3.43 -11.87
C VAL A 147 -15.04 -3.94 -10.90
N HIS A 148 -15.37 -5.22 -10.93
CA HIS A 148 -16.29 -5.81 -9.96
C HIS A 148 -15.78 -5.68 -8.52
N ASN A 149 -14.51 -6.01 -8.29
CA ASN A 149 -13.88 -5.91 -6.98
C ASN A 149 -13.87 -4.47 -6.46
N ALA A 150 -13.68 -3.49 -7.34
CA ALA A 150 -13.80 -2.07 -7.01
C ALA A 150 -15.20 -1.72 -6.48
N GLU A 151 -16.24 -2.25 -7.13
CA GLU A 151 -17.63 -2.05 -6.73
C GLU A 151 -17.92 -2.65 -5.35
N VAL A 152 -17.47 -3.89 -5.13
CA VAL A 152 -17.61 -4.57 -3.83
C VAL A 152 -16.91 -3.78 -2.72
N VAL A 153 -15.69 -3.29 -2.96
CA VAL A 153 -14.97 -2.46 -2.00
C VAL A 153 -15.70 -1.15 -1.71
N ARG A 154 -16.28 -0.50 -2.73
CA ARG A 154 -17.05 0.74 -2.54
C ARG A 154 -18.34 0.52 -1.75
N LYS A 155 -19.03 -0.59 -2.01
CA LYS A 155 -20.26 -0.98 -1.29
C LYS A 155 -19.98 -1.40 0.16
N GLY A 156 -18.75 -1.78 0.47
CA GLY A 156 -18.36 -2.23 1.81
C GLY A 156 -18.79 -3.65 2.14
N THR A 157 -19.47 -4.36 1.23
CA THR A 157 -20.01 -5.71 1.44
C THR A 157 -19.93 -6.52 0.15
N GLY A 158 -19.75 -7.84 0.29
CA GLY A 158 -19.85 -8.79 -0.81
C GLY A 158 -18.59 -9.63 -1.04
N GLN A 159 -18.54 -10.29 -2.19
CA GLN A 159 -17.49 -11.26 -2.51
C GLN A 159 -16.50 -10.71 -3.56
N LEU A 160 -15.21 -10.73 -3.21
CA LEU A 160 -14.14 -10.45 -4.14
C LEU A 160 -13.79 -11.67 -5.00
N VAL A 161 -13.50 -11.42 -6.26
CA VAL A 161 -13.03 -12.43 -7.23
C VAL A 161 -11.51 -12.38 -7.30
N ALA A 162 -10.87 -13.32 -6.60
CA ALA A 162 -9.43 -13.54 -6.65
C ALA A 162 -9.00 -14.39 -7.85
N CYS A 163 -7.75 -14.25 -8.29
CA CYS A 163 -7.15 -15.11 -9.31
C CYS A 163 -7.17 -16.58 -8.87
N TYR A 164 -6.86 -16.82 -7.60
CA TYR A 164 -6.90 -18.14 -6.95
C TYR A 164 -7.81 -18.09 -5.72
N ARG A 165 -8.64 -19.12 -5.54
CA ARG A 165 -9.49 -19.22 -4.35
C ARG A 165 -8.71 -19.84 -3.20
N PRO A 166 -8.79 -19.26 -1.98
CA PRO A 166 -8.17 -19.84 -0.80
C PRO A 166 -8.86 -21.18 -0.44
N ARG A 167 -8.21 -22.01 0.38
CA ARG A 167 -8.80 -23.25 0.91
C ARG A 167 -9.93 -22.99 1.90
N GLU A 168 -9.82 -21.88 2.63
CA GLU A 168 -10.79 -21.41 3.62
C GLU A 168 -11.24 -20.00 3.27
N GLN A 169 -12.36 -19.56 3.82
CA GLN A 169 -12.79 -18.17 3.69
C GLN A 169 -11.73 -17.23 4.27
N ARG A 170 -11.39 -16.19 3.51
CA ARG A 170 -10.40 -15.18 3.91
C ARG A 170 -10.97 -13.78 3.74
N ASP A 171 -10.50 -12.88 4.59
CA ASP A 171 -10.89 -11.46 4.59
C ASP A 171 -10.31 -10.75 3.36
N ALA A 172 -11.03 -9.77 2.81
CA ALA A 172 -10.54 -8.91 1.72
C ALA A 172 -9.15 -8.32 2.00
N LYS A 173 -8.86 -8.01 3.27
CA LYS A 173 -7.57 -7.49 3.71
C LYS A 173 -6.43 -8.49 3.54
N ASP A 174 -6.65 -9.74 3.16
CA ASP A 174 -5.55 -10.67 2.86
C ASP A 174 -5.13 -10.66 1.39
N PHE A 175 -5.84 -9.89 0.57
CA PHE A 175 -5.62 -9.80 -0.87
C PHE A 175 -5.22 -8.41 -1.33
N ILE A 176 -4.66 -8.34 -2.53
CA ILE A 176 -4.19 -7.11 -3.16
C ILE A 176 -4.09 -7.30 -4.68
N HIS A 177 -4.47 -6.27 -5.44
CA HIS A 177 -4.40 -6.30 -6.89
C HIS A 177 -2.98 -6.03 -7.38
N CYS A 178 -2.55 -6.77 -8.41
CA CYS A 178 -1.30 -6.51 -9.10
C CYS A 178 -1.39 -5.18 -9.88
N ILE A 179 -0.41 -4.29 -9.69
CA ILE A 179 -0.35 -3.00 -10.39
C ILE A 179 -0.31 -3.14 -11.93
N HIS A 180 0.29 -4.22 -12.46
CA HIS A 180 0.47 -4.39 -13.91
C HIS A 180 -0.69 -5.13 -14.58
N CYS A 181 -1.17 -6.23 -13.99
CA CYS A 181 -2.20 -7.08 -14.62
C CYS A 181 -3.59 -6.98 -13.96
N GLN A 182 -3.72 -6.20 -12.88
CA GLN A 182 -4.95 -5.99 -12.11
C GLN A 182 -5.59 -7.26 -11.53
N GLY A 183 -4.90 -8.40 -11.59
CA GLY A 183 -5.34 -9.62 -10.94
C GLY A 183 -5.26 -9.50 -9.42
N LEU A 184 -6.27 -10.02 -8.71
CA LEU A 184 -6.31 -10.03 -7.25
C LEU A 184 -5.60 -11.28 -6.72
N TYR A 185 -4.53 -11.09 -5.94
CA TYR A 185 -3.70 -12.15 -5.37
C TYR A 185 -3.63 -12.05 -3.85
N SER A 186 -3.32 -13.15 -3.17
CA SER A 186 -3.05 -13.08 -1.73
C SER A 186 -1.74 -12.32 -1.48
N LYS A 187 -1.66 -11.62 -0.35
CA LYS A 187 -0.47 -10.86 0.06
C LYS A 187 0.78 -11.73 0.18
N ARG A 188 0.60 -13.02 0.47
CA ARG A 188 1.68 -14.02 0.58
C ARG A 188 2.28 -14.39 -0.78
N THR A 189 1.47 -14.46 -1.84
CA THR A 189 1.90 -14.97 -3.15
C THR A 189 2.10 -13.89 -4.20
N LEU A 190 1.64 -12.65 -3.97
CA LEU A 190 1.76 -11.54 -4.91
C LEU A 190 3.20 -11.33 -5.42
N TRP A 191 4.21 -11.43 -4.56
CA TRP A 191 5.61 -11.23 -4.96
C TRP A 191 6.09 -12.28 -5.98
N ARG A 192 5.59 -13.52 -5.90
CA ARG A 192 5.89 -14.59 -6.88
C ARG A 192 5.28 -14.24 -8.22
N HIS A 193 4.02 -13.80 -8.23
CA HIS A 193 3.35 -13.35 -9.43
C HIS A 193 4.08 -12.17 -10.09
N MET A 194 4.49 -11.16 -9.29
CA MET A 194 5.14 -9.95 -9.80
C MET A 194 6.47 -10.19 -10.52
N LYS A 195 7.20 -11.26 -10.18
CA LYS A 195 8.42 -11.65 -10.92
C LYS A 195 8.12 -12.05 -12.36
N ASN A 196 7.00 -12.74 -12.58
CA ASN A 196 6.63 -13.34 -13.86
C ASN A 196 5.35 -12.72 -14.44
N CYS A 197 5.00 -11.50 -14.01
CA CYS A 197 3.75 -10.87 -14.41
C CYS A 197 3.78 -10.57 -15.92
N PRO A 198 2.83 -11.09 -16.72
CA PRO A 198 2.90 -10.95 -18.18
C PRO A 198 2.78 -9.52 -18.69
N LYS A 199 2.32 -8.58 -17.85
CA LYS A 199 2.19 -7.15 -18.16
C LYS A 199 3.32 -6.30 -17.60
N LYS A 200 4.30 -6.90 -16.91
CA LYS A 200 5.48 -6.19 -16.42
C LYS A 200 6.41 -5.89 -17.60
N THR A 201 6.73 -4.62 -17.81
CA THR A 201 7.74 -4.19 -18.79
C THR A 201 9.14 -4.31 -18.20
N GLN A 202 10.13 -4.74 -19.00
CA GLN A 202 11.51 -4.92 -18.52
C GLN A 202 12.14 -3.58 -18.06
N ASP A 203 11.77 -2.46 -18.68
CA ASP A 203 12.27 -1.11 -18.37
C ASP A 203 11.56 -0.40 -17.21
N SER A 204 10.65 -1.08 -16.51
CA SER A 204 10.01 -0.46 -15.34
C SER A 204 11.04 -0.32 -14.20
N ALA A 205 11.14 0.89 -13.62
CA ALA A 205 11.90 1.14 -12.38
C ALA A 205 11.47 0.22 -11.21
N ASP A 206 10.33 -0.46 -11.37
CA ASP A 206 9.80 -1.50 -10.49
C ASP A 206 10.62 -2.81 -10.48
N SER A 207 11.58 -2.97 -11.39
CA SER A 207 12.41 -4.17 -11.53
C SER A 207 13.31 -4.46 -10.33
N GLN A 208 13.64 -3.45 -9.51
CA GLN A 208 14.45 -3.58 -8.29
C GLN A 208 13.63 -3.54 -6.98
N VAL A 209 12.29 -3.59 -7.05
CA VAL A 209 11.43 -3.45 -5.87
C VAL A 209 11.56 -4.69 -4.98
N SER A 210 12.08 -4.50 -3.77
CA SER A 210 12.23 -5.58 -2.79
C SER A 210 10.89 -6.25 -2.47
N ARG A 211 10.92 -7.54 -2.08
CA ARG A 211 9.71 -8.34 -1.74
C ARG A 211 8.75 -7.61 -0.80
N LYS A 212 9.27 -6.81 0.15
CA LYS A 212 8.48 -6.04 1.12
C LYS A 212 7.76 -4.83 0.51
N ARG A 213 8.33 -4.22 -0.54
CA ARG A 213 7.83 -2.99 -1.20
C ARG A 213 6.81 -3.26 -2.31
N VAL A 214 6.79 -4.47 -2.87
CA VAL A 214 5.82 -4.89 -3.90
C VAL A 214 4.38 -4.68 -3.44
N ARG A 215 4.09 -4.94 -2.16
CA ARG A 215 2.75 -4.78 -1.58
C ARG A 215 2.32 -3.32 -1.54
N SER A 216 3.20 -2.42 -1.08
CA SER A 216 2.91 -0.98 -0.99
C SER A 216 2.67 -0.36 -2.36
N LEU A 217 3.50 -0.72 -3.34
CA LEU A 217 3.32 -0.29 -4.72
C LEU A 217 1.96 -0.73 -5.28
N CYS A 218 1.62 -2.01 -5.12
CA CYS A 218 0.34 -2.55 -5.57
C CYS A 218 -0.85 -1.92 -4.83
N ALA A 219 -0.69 -1.54 -3.57
CA ALA A 219 -1.75 -0.95 -2.78
C ALA A 219 -2.11 0.45 -3.26
N LEU A 220 -1.14 1.21 -3.81
CA LEU A 220 -1.40 2.53 -4.39
C LEU A 220 -2.20 2.46 -5.69
N ALA A 221 -2.18 1.32 -6.38
CA ALA A 221 -2.94 1.06 -7.60
C ALA A 221 -4.38 0.58 -7.32
N ASN A 222 -4.88 0.75 -6.09
CA ASN A 222 -6.23 0.32 -5.72
C ASN A 222 -7.29 1.03 -6.59
N PRO A 223 -8.43 0.37 -6.90
CA PRO A 223 -9.45 0.90 -7.79
C PRO A 223 -10.15 2.17 -7.28
N VAL A 224 -10.19 2.35 -5.95
CA VAL A 224 -10.68 3.57 -5.33
C VAL A 224 -9.55 4.60 -5.42
N GLY A 225 -9.45 5.24 -6.59
CA GLY A 225 -8.48 6.29 -6.83
C GLY A 225 -8.54 7.34 -5.72
N ARG A 226 -7.36 7.78 -5.28
CA ARG A 226 -7.23 8.87 -4.31
C ARG A 226 -6.46 10.01 -4.95
N ASP A 227 -6.93 11.23 -4.73
CA ASP A 227 -6.31 12.45 -5.22
C ASP A 227 -5.07 12.77 -4.38
N ILE A 228 -3.96 12.11 -4.71
CA ILE A 228 -2.63 12.36 -4.13
C ILE A 228 -1.63 12.61 -5.25
N SER A 229 -0.63 13.47 -4.98
CA SER A 229 0.38 13.78 -5.98
C SER A 229 1.23 12.55 -6.32
N GLU A 230 1.81 12.54 -7.52
CA GLU A 230 2.72 11.47 -7.93
C GLU A 230 3.98 11.43 -7.05
N GLY A 231 4.39 12.59 -6.54
CA GLY A 231 5.47 12.71 -5.55
C GLY A 231 5.14 11.97 -4.25
N LEU A 232 3.96 12.19 -3.67
CA LEU A 232 3.53 11.50 -2.46
C LEU A 232 3.35 9.99 -2.70
N LYS A 233 2.85 9.57 -3.86
CA LYS A 233 2.79 8.14 -4.23
C LYS A 233 4.17 7.48 -4.18
N ARG A 234 5.22 8.15 -4.67
CA ARG A 234 6.61 7.64 -4.58
C ARG A 234 7.10 7.53 -3.13
N VAL A 235 6.67 8.42 -2.24
CA VAL A 235 7.01 8.33 -0.81
C VAL A 235 6.29 7.14 -0.16
N LEU A 236 4.99 6.99 -0.43
CA LEU A 236 4.16 5.91 0.10
C LEU A 236 4.58 4.53 -0.43
N SER A 237 5.03 4.42 -1.68
CA SER A 237 5.41 3.14 -2.29
C SER A 237 6.61 2.48 -1.58
N GLN A 238 7.43 3.27 -0.89
CA GLN A 238 8.58 2.77 -0.13
C GLN A 238 8.25 2.44 1.34
N MET A 239 7.04 2.75 1.82
CA MET A 239 6.63 2.37 3.17
C MET A 239 6.45 0.85 3.31
N THR A 240 6.54 0.33 4.52
CA THR A 240 6.19 -1.07 4.79
C THR A 240 4.68 -1.22 4.79
N TYR A 241 4.16 -2.18 4.01
CA TYR A 241 2.74 -2.47 3.95
C TYR A 241 2.27 -3.30 5.15
N ASP A 242 1.82 -2.61 6.20
CA ASP A 242 1.23 -3.15 7.43
C ASP A 242 -0.08 -2.44 7.78
N ASP A 243 -0.66 -2.71 8.94
CA ASP A 243 -1.93 -2.08 9.34
C ASP A 243 -1.78 -0.57 9.52
N VAL A 244 -0.60 -0.08 9.93
CA VAL A 244 -0.28 1.36 9.98
C VAL A 244 -0.35 1.96 8.58
N TYR A 245 0.25 1.31 7.58
CA TYR A 245 0.15 1.78 6.19
C TYR A 245 -1.30 1.85 5.71
N ARG A 246 -2.14 0.86 6.03
CA ARG A 246 -3.55 0.88 5.65
C ARG A 246 -4.32 2.01 6.33
N SER A 247 -4.06 2.25 7.61
CA SER A 247 -4.61 3.39 8.35
C SER A 247 -4.25 4.71 7.67
N VAL A 248 -2.96 4.91 7.37
CA VAL A 248 -2.46 6.06 6.61
C VAL A 248 -3.13 6.20 5.24
N GLN A 249 -3.30 5.09 4.52
CA GLN A 249 -3.86 5.09 3.16
C GLN A 249 -5.37 5.35 3.15
N ASN A 250 -6.08 5.01 4.22
CA ASN A 250 -7.53 5.13 4.30
C ASN A 250 -8.01 6.46 4.88
N ASP A 251 -7.18 7.13 5.68
CA ASP A 251 -7.51 8.42 6.28
C ASP A 251 -7.10 9.61 5.39
N LYS A 252 -8.08 10.44 5.03
CA LYS A 252 -7.88 11.60 4.15
C LYS A 252 -6.97 12.66 4.79
N CYS A 253 -7.13 12.94 6.08
CA CYS A 253 -6.34 13.96 6.77
C CYS A 253 -4.87 13.54 6.89
N ILE A 254 -4.58 12.25 7.10
CA ILE A 254 -3.19 11.74 7.11
C ILE A 254 -2.55 11.87 5.72
N LEU A 255 -3.29 11.55 4.65
CA LEU A 255 -2.78 11.73 3.28
C LEU A 255 -2.48 13.21 2.98
N GLN A 256 -3.39 14.12 3.35
CA GLN A 256 -3.18 15.56 3.18
C GLN A 256 -2.03 16.09 4.05
N PHE A 257 -1.84 15.55 5.25
CA PHE A 257 -0.68 15.83 6.08
C PHE A 257 0.63 15.37 5.41
N GLY A 258 0.64 14.20 4.78
CA GLY A 258 1.74 13.73 3.96
C GLY A 258 2.04 14.65 2.79
N GLU A 259 1.00 15.07 2.07
CA GLU A 259 1.09 16.00 0.94
C GLU A 259 1.66 17.36 1.37
N HIS A 260 1.17 17.92 2.48
CA HIS A 260 1.70 19.15 3.07
C HIS A 260 3.20 19.04 3.40
N MET A 261 3.62 17.92 3.99
CA MET A 261 5.04 17.68 4.31
C MET A 261 5.88 17.47 3.05
N PHE A 262 5.33 16.82 2.02
CA PHE A 262 5.97 16.65 0.72
C PHE A 262 6.13 17.98 -0.01
N ASN A 263 5.14 18.86 0.00
CA ASN A 263 5.26 20.18 -0.62
C ASN A 263 6.38 21.02 0.01
N ARG A 264 6.66 20.82 1.30
CA ARG A 264 7.71 21.54 2.02
C ARG A 264 9.11 20.91 1.91
N HIS A 265 9.18 19.58 1.81
CA HIS A 265 10.44 18.84 1.95
C HIS A 265 10.73 17.85 0.81
N GLY A 266 9.80 17.70 -0.14
CA GLY A 266 9.79 16.62 -1.13
C GLY A 266 10.82 16.76 -2.25
N SER A 267 11.39 17.94 -2.44
CA SER A 267 12.53 18.16 -3.35
C SER A 267 13.78 17.41 -2.91
N ASP A 268 13.94 17.21 -1.59
CA ASP A 268 15.06 16.50 -0.99
C ASP A 268 14.69 15.04 -0.72
N VAL A 269 15.31 14.13 -1.48
CA VAL A 269 15.07 12.69 -1.38
C VAL A 269 15.42 12.15 0.01
N ASN A 270 16.42 12.72 0.68
CA ASN A 270 16.83 12.29 2.02
C ASN A 270 15.74 12.59 3.08
N LYS A 271 14.87 13.56 2.81
CA LYS A 271 13.74 13.89 3.69
C LYS A 271 12.51 13.00 3.46
N HIS A 272 12.51 12.14 2.45
CA HIS A 272 11.37 11.25 2.21
C HIS A 272 11.17 10.25 3.35
N ASP A 273 12.25 9.78 3.98
CA ASP A 273 12.15 8.92 5.18
C ASP A 273 11.52 9.66 6.37
N TYR A 274 11.86 10.93 6.55
CA TYR A 274 11.23 11.77 7.56
C TYR A 274 9.73 11.92 7.33
N ILE A 275 9.29 12.14 6.08
CA ILE A 275 7.87 12.22 5.72
C ILE A 275 7.17 10.88 6.02
N ARG A 276 7.74 9.75 5.58
CA ARG A 276 7.21 8.41 5.86
C ARG A 276 7.06 8.17 7.35
N GLN A 277 8.09 8.51 8.14
CA GLN A 277 8.07 8.36 9.58
C GLN A 277 6.93 9.17 10.19
N LYS A 278 6.78 10.45 9.80
CA LYS A 278 5.73 11.33 10.31
C LYS A 278 4.32 10.81 10.02
N MET A 279 4.08 10.35 8.79
CA MET A 279 2.80 9.74 8.43
C MET A 279 2.53 8.47 9.25
N ARG A 280 3.56 7.64 9.49
CA ARG A 280 3.43 6.42 10.31
C ARG A 280 3.23 6.70 11.79
N GLU A 281 3.86 7.74 12.34
CA GLU A 281 3.62 8.20 13.72
C GLU A 281 2.13 8.54 13.92
N VAL A 282 1.55 9.32 12.99
CA VAL A 282 0.12 9.68 13.03
C VAL A 282 -0.78 8.47 12.77
N GLY A 283 -0.45 7.60 11.80
CA GLY A 283 -1.22 6.39 11.53
C GLY A 283 -1.28 5.42 12.71
N ARG A 284 -0.18 5.33 13.49
CA ARG A 284 -0.16 4.58 14.76
C ARG A 284 -1.06 5.20 15.81
N LEU A 285 -1.06 6.53 15.91
CA LEU A 285 -1.94 7.26 16.82
C LEU A 285 -3.42 6.98 16.50
N LEU A 286 -3.81 7.04 15.22
CA LEU A 286 -5.18 6.74 14.81
C LEU A 286 -5.58 5.30 15.18
N LEU A 287 -4.73 4.32 14.88
CA LEU A 287 -5.01 2.92 15.20
C LEU A 287 -5.15 2.66 16.70
N GLU A 288 -4.35 3.33 17.52
CA GLU A 288 -4.43 3.15 18.97
C GLU A 288 -5.67 3.84 19.55
N ALA A 289 -6.01 5.04 19.06
CA ALA A 289 -7.23 5.74 19.46
C ALA A 289 -8.49 4.93 19.12
N GLN A 290 -8.55 4.31 17.94
CA GLN A 290 -9.68 3.48 17.51
C GLN A 290 -9.97 2.28 18.42
N LYS A 291 -8.97 1.81 19.19
CA LYS A 291 -9.15 0.70 20.15
C LYS A 291 -9.73 1.15 21.48
N LEU A 292 -9.42 2.37 21.90
CA LEU A 292 -9.65 2.84 23.27
C LEU A 292 -10.74 3.92 23.36
N THR A 293 -11.11 4.52 22.23
CA THR A 293 -11.96 5.71 22.16
C THR A 293 -12.94 5.57 21.00
N PRO A 294 -14.04 6.34 20.97
CA PRO A 294 -14.99 6.32 19.85
C PRO A 294 -14.45 6.96 18.56
N LEU A 295 -13.20 7.42 18.53
CA LEU A 295 -12.59 8.12 17.40
C LEU A 295 -12.35 7.17 16.23
N LYS A 296 -12.84 7.53 15.04
CA LYS A 296 -12.74 6.70 13.83
C LYS A 296 -11.77 7.27 12.81
N THR A 297 -11.70 8.59 12.68
CA THR A 297 -10.86 9.29 11.70
C THR A 297 -10.03 10.36 12.38
N MET A 298 -8.97 10.83 11.73
CA MET A 298 -8.19 11.97 12.23
C MET A 298 -8.99 13.28 12.28
N GLU A 299 -10.11 13.38 11.55
CA GLU A 299 -11.02 14.52 11.62
C GLU A 299 -11.69 14.59 13.00
N ASP A 300 -12.05 13.43 13.58
CA ASP A 300 -12.67 13.34 14.91
C ASP A 300 -11.75 13.86 16.03
N PHE A 301 -10.43 13.79 15.82
CA PHE A 301 -9.42 14.28 16.77
C PHE A 301 -9.46 15.80 16.90
N ILE A 302 -9.93 16.49 15.86
CA ILE A 302 -9.94 17.96 15.78
C ILE A 302 -11.24 18.55 16.36
N ILE A 303 -12.10 17.70 16.94
CA ILE A 303 -13.29 18.13 17.66
C ILE A 303 -12.92 18.44 19.13
N PRO A 304 -13.21 19.65 19.65
CA PRO A 304 -12.89 20.04 21.03
C PRO A 304 -13.38 19.06 22.10
N ALA A 305 -14.60 18.53 21.93
CA ALA A 305 -15.19 17.57 22.87
C ALA A 305 -14.37 16.27 23.01
N ASN A 306 -13.58 15.92 22.00
CA ASN A 306 -12.74 14.73 21.98
C ASN A 306 -11.34 14.96 22.54
N PHE A 307 -11.02 16.16 23.04
CA PHE A 307 -9.66 16.49 23.49
C PHE A 307 -9.12 15.53 24.55
N SER A 308 -9.95 15.10 25.51
CA SER A 308 -9.58 14.12 26.53
C SER A 308 -9.20 12.76 25.91
N HIS A 309 -9.98 12.28 24.94
CA HIS A 309 -9.68 11.06 24.19
C HIS A 309 -8.36 11.17 23.42
N VAL A 310 -8.10 12.32 22.80
CA VAL A 310 -6.84 12.57 22.06
C VAL A 310 -5.62 12.52 22.98
N VAL A 311 -5.69 13.18 24.15
CA VAL A 311 -4.62 13.16 25.15
C VAL A 311 -4.35 11.73 25.63
N SER A 312 -5.40 10.97 25.95
CA SER A 312 -5.27 9.56 26.36
C SER A 312 -4.64 8.70 25.28
N ALA A 313 -5.04 8.85 24.01
CA ALA A 313 -4.46 8.12 22.89
C ALA A 313 -2.97 8.44 22.71
N VAL A 314 -2.57 9.72 22.79
CA VAL A 314 -1.15 10.10 22.69
C VAL A 314 -0.33 9.55 23.85
N LYS A 315 -0.85 9.60 25.08
CA LYS A 315 -0.20 9.02 26.27
C LYS A 315 0.06 7.53 26.09
N MET A 316 -0.92 6.78 25.60
CA MET A 316 -0.79 5.34 25.35
C MET A 316 0.27 5.03 24.29
N VAL A 317 0.23 5.72 23.15
CA VAL A 317 1.19 5.52 22.05
C VAL A 317 2.63 5.84 22.48
N ALA A 318 2.81 6.84 23.36
CA ALA A 318 4.11 7.21 23.90
C ALA A 318 4.54 6.35 25.11
N GLY A 319 3.70 5.39 25.55
CA GLY A 319 3.97 4.51 26.68
C GLY A 319 4.04 5.27 28.01
N PHE A 320 3.05 6.12 28.27
CA PHE A 320 2.91 6.85 29.53
C PHE A 320 2.65 5.90 30.70
N ASN A 321 3.39 6.09 31.80
CA ASN A 321 3.16 5.43 33.07
C ASN A 321 2.51 6.41 34.05
N PRO A 322 1.24 6.20 34.47
CA PRO A 322 0.54 7.08 35.40
C PRO A 322 1.18 7.15 36.80
N GLU A 323 1.79 6.07 37.29
CA GLU A 323 2.36 6.02 38.65
C GLU A 323 3.59 6.90 38.78
N LYS A 324 4.43 6.88 37.75
CA LYS A 324 5.71 7.62 37.71
C LYS A 324 5.61 8.94 36.97
N ASN A 325 4.47 9.22 36.32
CA ASN A 325 4.28 10.35 35.40
C ASN A 325 5.39 10.46 34.33
N THR A 326 5.89 9.31 33.86
CA THR A 326 6.99 9.23 32.88
C THR A 326 6.52 8.61 31.57
N TYR A 327 7.26 8.86 30.50
CA TYR A 327 6.99 8.30 29.17
C TYR A 327 8.09 7.33 28.75
N ARG A 328 7.72 6.20 28.15
CA ARG A 328 8.71 5.31 27.51
C ARG A 328 9.36 5.98 26.29
N ILE A 329 8.57 6.70 25.47
CA ILE A 329 9.03 7.38 24.26
C ILE A 329 8.57 8.85 24.31
N PRO A 330 9.17 9.67 25.19
CA PRO A 330 8.72 11.06 25.40
C PRO A 330 8.84 11.92 24.13
N SER A 331 9.86 11.67 23.31
CA SER A 331 10.03 12.40 22.05
C SER A 331 8.87 12.16 21.07
N LEU A 332 8.22 10.99 21.12
CA LEU A 332 7.05 10.70 20.29
C LEU A 332 5.83 11.51 20.73
N ALA A 333 5.60 11.65 22.04
CA ALA A 333 4.51 12.48 22.56
C ALA A 333 4.61 13.94 22.08
N LEU A 334 5.82 14.53 22.14
CA LEU A 334 6.08 15.87 21.64
C LEU A 334 5.89 15.98 20.12
N LYS A 335 6.44 15.02 19.38
CA LYS A 335 6.31 14.94 17.91
C LYS A 335 4.84 14.85 17.47
N LEU A 336 4.01 14.07 18.18
CA LEU A 336 2.60 13.91 17.88
C LEU A 336 1.82 15.21 18.13
N GLY A 337 2.12 15.94 19.20
CA GLY A 337 1.51 17.26 19.45
C GLY A 337 1.74 18.23 18.28
N HIS A 338 2.97 18.32 17.77
CA HIS A 338 3.26 19.15 16.60
C HIS A 338 2.57 18.66 15.32
N SER A 339 2.48 17.34 15.11
CA SER A 339 1.75 16.79 13.97
C SER A 339 0.25 17.10 14.06
N LEU A 340 -0.35 17.01 15.24
CA LEU A 340 -1.76 17.32 15.48
C LEU A 340 -2.07 18.80 15.19
N GLN A 341 -1.20 19.74 15.58
CA GLN A 341 -1.37 21.16 15.23
C GLN A 341 -1.40 21.39 13.72
N LYS A 342 -0.54 20.70 12.96
CA LYS A 342 -0.53 20.78 11.49
C LYS A 342 -1.79 20.19 10.89
N ILE A 343 -2.22 19.02 11.38
CA ILE A 343 -3.47 18.38 10.93
C ILE A 343 -4.67 19.27 11.23
N CYS A 344 -4.72 19.89 12.42
CA CYS A 344 -5.73 20.86 12.79
C CYS A 344 -5.81 22.02 11.79
N SER A 345 -4.65 22.57 11.39
CA SER A 345 -4.59 23.66 10.40
C SER A 345 -5.08 23.22 9.01
N ILE A 346 -4.78 21.97 8.62
CA ILE A 346 -5.27 21.38 7.36
C ILE A 346 -6.79 21.20 7.40
N VAL A 347 -7.32 20.66 8.50
CA VAL A 347 -8.76 20.46 8.69
C VAL A 347 -9.52 21.78 8.70
N GLU A 348 -9.02 22.80 9.42
CA GLU A 348 -9.55 24.16 9.41
C GLU A 348 -9.58 24.72 7.97
N SER A 349 -8.45 24.65 7.25
CA SER A 349 -8.35 25.16 5.88
C SER A 349 -9.31 24.45 4.92
N ASN A 350 -9.40 23.12 4.99
CA ASN A 350 -10.35 22.34 4.18
C ASN A 350 -11.80 22.72 4.48
N ALA A 351 -12.14 22.88 5.76
CA ALA A 351 -13.49 23.24 6.17
C ALA A 351 -13.88 24.63 5.64
N MET A 352 -12.96 25.61 5.68
CA MET A 352 -13.17 26.93 5.10
C MET A 352 -13.33 26.87 3.57
N ILE A 353 -12.49 26.12 2.86
CA ILE A 353 -12.57 25.96 1.39
C ILE A 353 -13.90 25.30 0.97
N CYS A 354 -14.37 24.31 1.74
CA CYS A 354 -15.62 23.61 1.46
C CYS A 354 -16.87 24.31 2.02
N GLY A 355 -16.73 25.48 2.68
CA GLY A 355 -17.85 26.21 3.28
C GLY A 355 -18.47 25.54 4.52
N ASN A 356 -17.79 24.57 5.15
CA ASN A 356 -18.25 23.93 6.38
C ASN A 356 -17.85 24.76 7.60
N GLN A 357 -18.68 25.75 7.93
CA GLN A 357 -18.41 26.68 9.01
C GLN A 357 -18.33 26.01 10.39
N THR A 358 -19.17 24.99 10.62
CA THR A 358 -19.17 24.22 11.87
C THR A 358 -17.84 23.54 12.14
N MET A 359 -17.27 22.86 11.13
CA MET A 359 -15.99 22.17 11.31
C MET A 359 -14.81 23.15 11.41
N ALA A 360 -14.87 24.27 10.69
CA ALA A 360 -13.85 25.32 10.79
C ALA A 360 -13.80 25.90 12.21
N GLU A 361 -14.96 26.18 12.82
CA GLU A 361 -15.07 26.67 14.19
C GLU A 361 -14.62 25.62 15.21
N GLN A 362 -14.98 24.36 15.02
CA GLN A 362 -14.49 23.26 15.87
C GLN A 362 -12.96 23.14 15.82
N ALA A 363 -12.36 23.18 14.63
CA ALA A 363 -10.91 23.13 14.48
C ALA A 363 -10.21 24.33 15.12
N LYS A 364 -10.76 25.53 14.96
CA LYS A 364 -10.25 26.74 15.62
C LYS A 364 -10.29 26.63 17.13
N ASN A 365 -11.40 26.16 17.70
CA ASN A 365 -11.54 25.95 19.13
C ASN A 365 -10.61 24.86 19.66
N PHE A 366 -10.44 23.77 18.90
CA PHE A 366 -9.48 22.72 19.26
C PHE A 366 -8.05 23.26 19.27
N ARG A 367 -7.67 24.09 18.29
CA ARG A 367 -6.35 24.75 18.26
C ARG A 367 -6.10 25.60 19.50
N ILE A 368 -7.09 26.38 19.94
CA ILE A 368 -6.99 27.22 21.15
C ILE A 368 -6.77 26.33 22.39
N ILE A 369 -7.61 25.30 22.57
CA ILE A 369 -7.49 24.37 23.70
C ILE A 369 -6.14 23.67 23.69
N HIS A 370 -5.70 23.20 22.53
CA HIS A 370 -4.39 22.56 22.37
C HIS A 370 -3.26 23.53 22.73
N GLN A 371 -3.29 24.79 22.29
CA GLN A 371 -2.24 25.75 22.64
C GLN A 371 -2.20 26.03 24.15
N ALA A 372 -3.36 26.15 24.80
CA ALA A 372 -3.45 26.45 26.22
C ALA A 372 -3.08 25.25 27.12
N ARG A 373 -3.56 24.05 26.78
CA ARG A 373 -3.57 22.91 27.72
C ARG A 373 -2.66 21.75 27.34
N TRP A 374 -2.13 21.69 26.12
CA TRP A 374 -1.30 20.55 25.71
C TRP A 374 -0.02 20.42 26.54
N ASN A 375 0.54 21.55 26.98
CA ASN A 375 1.72 21.55 27.83
C ASN A 375 1.45 20.85 29.17
N GLU A 376 0.36 21.23 29.84
CA GLU A 376 -0.10 20.67 31.12
C GLU A 376 -0.26 19.15 31.03
N PHE A 377 -0.94 18.67 29.98
CA PHE A 377 -1.30 17.26 29.90
C PHE A 377 -0.23 16.34 29.32
N VAL A 378 0.62 16.84 28.42
CA VAL A 378 1.52 16.00 27.62
C VAL A 378 2.96 16.54 27.65
N SER A 379 3.18 17.78 27.19
CA SER A 379 4.55 18.23 26.93
C SER A 379 5.40 18.37 28.19
N ALA A 380 4.85 18.84 29.30
CA ALA A 380 5.60 19.04 30.54
C ALA A 380 6.20 17.71 31.03
N GLY A 381 5.37 16.68 31.19
CA GLY A 381 5.84 15.35 31.61
C GLY A 381 6.83 14.71 30.62
N ALA A 382 6.60 14.86 29.32
CA ALA A 382 7.50 14.34 28.29
C ALA A 382 8.87 15.05 28.29
N ILE A 383 8.90 16.37 28.47
CA ILE A 383 10.14 17.16 28.56
C ILE A 383 10.91 16.79 29.83
N THR A 384 10.23 16.68 30.97
CA THR A 384 10.86 16.25 32.24
C THR A 384 11.48 14.86 32.10
N THR A 385 10.73 13.90 31.54
CA THR A 385 11.25 12.54 31.30
C THR A 385 12.51 12.57 30.40
N LEU A 386 12.54 13.42 29.36
CA LEU A 386 13.72 13.57 28.50
C LEU A 386 14.93 14.15 29.25
N LYS A 387 14.69 15.17 30.08
CA LYS A 387 15.75 15.82 30.86
C LYS A 387 16.33 14.86 31.90
N GLU A 388 15.47 14.15 32.63
CA GLU A 388 15.88 13.14 33.61
C GLU A 388 16.63 11.98 32.94
N ALA A 389 16.14 11.49 31.80
CA ALA A 389 16.84 10.45 31.05
C ALA A 389 18.23 10.91 30.63
N LYS A 390 18.39 12.16 30.17
CA LYS A 390 19.69 12.75 29.81
C LYS A 390 20.61 12.92 31.02
N TRP A 391 20.04 13.35 32.16
CA TRP A 391 20.79 13.51 33.41
C TRP A 391 21.32 12.17 33.94
N ASN A 392 20.51 11.12 33.83
CA ASN A 392 20.84 9.79 34.34
C ASN A 392 21.76 8.98 33.41
N VAL A 393 22.10 9.49 32.22
CA VAL A 393 23.12 8.85 31.37
C VAL A 393 24.47 8.99 32.07
N PRO A 394 25.16 7.88 32.42
CA PRO A 394 26.49 7.96 33.01
C PRO A 394 27.43 8.73 32.10
N GLN A 395 28.15 9.70 32.67
CA GLN A 395 29.20 10.39 31.92
C GLN A 395 30.39 9.43 31.79
N ILE A 396 30.48 8.75 30.64
CA ILE A 396 31.64 7.92 30.31
C ILE A 396 32.76 8.88 29.95
N LEU A 397 33.62 9.17 30.92
CA LEU A 397 34.86 9.89 30.68
C LEU A 397 35.93 8.89 30.22
N PRO A 398 36.71 9.20 29.17
CA PRO A 398 37.86 8.38 28.82
C PRO A 398 38.86 8.35 29.99
N PHE A 399 39.57 7.24 30.15
CA PHE A 399 40.61 7.17 31.16
C PHE A 399 41.71 8.20 30.86
N THR A 400 42.32 8.74 31.90
CA THR A 400 43.37 9.76 31.73
C THR A 400 44.55 9.17 30.95
N GLU A 401 44.81 7.88 31.14
CA GLU A 401 45.80 7.09 30.42
C GLU A 401 45.50 7.04 28.92
N ASP A 402 44.24 6.81 28.53
CA ASP A 402 43.84 6.77 27.12
C ASP A 402 43.96 8.14 26.46
N VAL A 403 43.60 9.21 27.17
CA VAL A 403 43.75 10.59 26.69
C VAL A 403 45.24 10.94 26.49
N LYS A 404 46.09 10.56 27.45
CA LYS A 404 47.55 10.75 27.35
C LYS A 404 48.14 9.94 26.20
N LEU A 405 47.71 8.68 26.04
CA LEU A 405 48.16 7.80 24.96
C LEU A 405 47.78 8.36 23.59
N LEU A 406 46.53 8.85 23.45
CA LEU A 406 46.08 9.52 22.24
C LEU A 406 46.90 10.78 21.95
N ASN A 407 47.13 11.63 22.96
CA ASN A 407 47.92 12.85 22.79
C ASN A 407 49.36 12.53 22.33
N ALA A 408 50.03 11.59 22.99
CA ALA A 408 51.37 11.16 22.61
C ALA A 408 51.42 10.54 21.21
N TYR A 409 50.38 9.80 20.81
CA TYR A 409 50.26 9.25 19.47
C TYR A 409 50.08 10.36 18.42
N LEU A 410 49.23 11.35 18.69
CA LEU A 410 49.00 12.49 17.79
C LEU A 410 50.26 13.34 17.63
N GLU A 411 50.98 13.64 18.71
CA GLU A 411 52.28 14.32 18.68
C GLU A 411 53.29 13.55 17.81
N LYS A 412 53.40 12.23 18.01
CA LYS A 412 54.28 11.38 17.21
C LYS A 412 53.90 11.39 15.73
N LYS A 413 52.60 11.35 15.41
CA LYS A 413 52.11 11.38 14.02
C LYS A 413 52.38 12.72 13.36
N GLN A 414 52.17 13.81 14.10
CA GLN A 414 52.52 15.15 13.64
C GLN A 414 54.02 15.23 13.29
N ASP A 415 54.91 14.76 14.16
CA ASP A 415 56.36 14.75 13.90
C ASP A 415 56.76 13.88 12.71
N GLU A 416 56.06 12.77 12.48
CA GLU A 416 56.25 11.90 11.31
C GLU A 416 55.84 12.63 10.02
N TYR A 417 54.64 13.19 9.98
CA TYR A 417 54.13 13.90 8.81
C TYR A 417 54.90 15.20 8.51
N GLU A 418 55.34 15.95 9.53
CA GLU A 418 56.21 17.11 9.35
C GLU A 418 57.55 16.72 8.70
N ARG A 419 58.14 15.59 9.12
CA ARG A 419 59.38 15.08 8.52
C ARG A 419 59.17 14.63 7.08
N GLU A 420 58.11 13.88 6.81
CA GLU A 420 57.78 13.44 5.45
C GLU A 420 57.54 14.63 4.52
N LEU A 421 56.84 15.66 4.98
CA LEU A 421 56.61 16.90 4.23
C LEU A 421 57.91 17.68 3.97
N ARG A 422 58.83 17.73 4.95
CA ARG A 422 60.14 18.39 4.77
C ARG A 422 61.03 17.66 3.76
N ILE A 423 60.93 16.34 3.66
CA ILE A 423 61.71 15.53 2.71
C ILE A 423 61.07 15.59 1.32
N ILE A 424 59.74 15.51 1.24
CA ILE A 424 58.99 15.46 -0.02
C ILE A 424 57.78 16.41 0.05
N PRO A 425 57.91 17.65 -0.44
CA PRO A 425 56.82 18.63 -0.42
C PRO A 425 55.79 18.36 -1.53
N THR A 426 54.83 17.46 -1.27
CA THR A 426 53.71 17.14 -2.17
C THR A 426 52.37 17.54 -1.56
N ALA A 427 51.36 17.74 -2.41
CA ALA A 427 50.00 18.05 -1.96
C ALA A 427 49.40 16.95 -1.08
N ASP A 428 49.72 15.69 -1.36
CA ASP A 428 49.27 14.53 -0.57
C ASP A 428 49.91 14.51 0.83
N ASN A 429 51.20 14.86 0.94
CA ASN A 429 51.89 14.95 2.22
C ASN A 429 51.40 16.15 3.04
N TYR A 430 51.02 17.26 2.38
CA TYR A 430 50.40 18.40 3.04
C TYR A 430 48.99 18.09 3.55
N GLY A 431 48.22 17.26 2.83
CA GLY A 431 46.88 16.81 3.28
C GLY A 431 46.91 15.74 4.39
N SER A 432 48.09 15.17 4.67
CA SER A 432 48.29 14.16 5.71
C SER A 432 48.76 14.74 7.05
N LEU A 433 49.31 15.96 7.03
CA LEU A 433 49.62 16.78 8.22
C LEU A 433 48.34 17.41 8.78
#